data_AF-A0A1S6LMZ1-F1
#
_entry.id   AF-A0A1S6LMZ1-F1
#
_cell.length_a   1.000
_cell.length_b   1.000
_cell.length_c   1.000
_cell.angle_alpha   90.00
_cell.angle_beta   90.00
_cell.angle_gamma   90.00
#
_symmetry.space_group_name_H-M   'P 1'
#
loop_
_entity.id
_entity.type
_entity.pdbx_description
1 polymer ?
#
loop_
_entity_poly.entity_id
_entity_poly.type
_entity_poly.pdbx_seq_one_letter_code
_entity_poly.pdbx_strand_id
1 'polypeptide(L)'
;MGQEKVRPITGYSAIATAADWHRPARQMIQTAYWYLHTDQFRYDPFSADTLAAAGAGGTFAGKSTADVIAASARMGWMPSYPTSDRNPLTLATDAGAAGQEVPEYVVDELKAGRLRFAGEDPDAPENFPRVLTIWRANLRGSSAEGNEYFPKHLLGTDSGVRATEAPPGARPRDVVWRDEAPVGKLDLLLTLDFRMTSTTVYSDIVLPAATWYEKHDLNTTDMHPFVNSFNPAVPPPWQTRTDWDAFNTIAAAFSRLAEGRLGTVKDVVAAPLLHDTPDAMATPHGRVRDWKAGECEPVPGRTMPKLVTVERDYPGVADRMTALGPLLDTLGATTKGVTFDVRQELEYLRHKSTVRGGTADGLPSPAAGTCRTSAPRSSPPRRGQPTARGPSAGATSSPFPTEGTD
;
A
#
# COMPACT_ATOMS: atom_id res chain seq x y z
N MET A 1 11.97 -14.77 8.72
CA MET A 1 12.17 -14.54 7.27
C MET A 1 11.27 -15.50 6.50
N GLY A 2 10.72 -15.07 5.36
CA GLY A 2 9.78 -15.87 4.55
C GLY A 2 10.12 -15.85 3.06
N GLN A 3 9.22 -16.35 2.23
CA GLN A 3 9.35 -16.39 0.77
C GLN A 3 9.03 -15.01 0.16
N GLU A 4 9.98 -14.07 0.26
CA GLU A 4 9.77 -12.69 -0.21
C GLU A 4 9.96 -12.54 -1.72
N LYS A 5 10.85 -13.34 -2.34
CA LYS A 5 11.35 -13.02 -3.68
C LYS A 5 10.41 -13.48 -4.79
N VAL A 6 9.49 -12.58 -5.11
CA VAL A 6 8.71 -12.62 -6.36
C VAL A 6 9.65 -12.27 -7.51
N ARG A 7 10.12 -13.27 -8.25
CA ARG A 7 11.13 -13.07 -9.31
C ARG A 7 10.66 -12.11 -10.41
N PRO A 8 9.44 -12.25 -10.98
CA PRO A 8 8.94 -11.32 -11.99
C PRO A 8 8.24 -10.11 -11.35
N ILE A 9 8.92 -9.41 -10.44
CA ILE A 9 8.32 -8.37 -9.59
C ILE A 9 7.72 -7.20 -10.39
N THR A 10 8.35 -6.76 -11.48
CA THR A 10 7.90 -5.59 -12.26
C THR A 10 6.50 -5.80 -12.82
N GLY A 11 6.27 -6.96 -13.43
CA GLY A 11 4.98 -7.34 -13.96
C GLY A 11 3.94 -7.59 -12.88
N TYR A 12 4.34 -8.31 -11.83
CA TYR A 12 3.48 -8.57 -10.67
C TYR A 12 3.00 -7.27 -10.02
N SER A 13 3.90 -6.35 -9.71
CA SER A 13 3.59 -5.09 -9.02
C SER A 13 2.65 -4.20 -9.84
N ALA A 14 2.80 -4.18 -11.17
CA ALA A 14 1.91 -3.42 -12.04
C ALA A 14 0.45 -3.86 -11.88
N ILE A 15 0.20 -5.17 -11.89
CA ILE A 15 -1.14 -5.75 -11.75
C ILE A 15 -1.62 -5.68 -10.30
N ALA A 16 -0.79 -6.08 -9.33
CA ALA A 16 -1.16 -6.19 -7.92
C ALA A 16 -1.54 -4.83 -7.30
N THR A 17 -1.02 -3.73 -7.84
CA THR A 17 -1.32 -2.37 -7.36
C THR A 17 -2.22 -1.57 -8.32
N ALA A 18 -2.69 -2.20 -9.40
CA ALA A 18 -3.39 -1.54 -10.51
C ALA A 18 -2.64 -0.34 -11.09
N ALA A 19 -1.30 -0.39 -11.09
CA ALA A 19 -0.43 0.67 -11.63
C ALA A 19 -0.50 0.79 -13.16
N ASP A 20 -1.10 -0.17 -13.82
CA ASP A 20 -1.50 -0.13 -15.21
C ASP A 20 -2.70 0.80 -15.46
N TRP A 21 -3.53 1.06 -14.46
CA TRP A 21 -4.68 1.97 -14.54
C TRP A 21 -4.46 3.30 -13.80
N HIS A 22 -3.85 3.27 -12.61
CA HIS A 22 -3.69 4.45 -11.77
C HIS A 22 -2.36 4.44 -11.02
N ARG A 23 -1.71 5.58 -10.88
CA ARG A 23 -0.49 5.71 -10.06
C ARG A 23 -0.58 6.96 -9.19
N PRO A 24 -0.20 6.91 -7.89
CA PRO A 24 0.24 5.74 -7.12
C PRO A 24 -0.91 4.98 -6.44
N ALA A 25 -0.63 3.74 -6.01
CA ALA A 25 -1.50 2.97 -5.11
C ALA A 25 -1.25 3.34 -3.64
N ARG A 26 -2.15 2.88 -2.74
CA ARG A 26 -2.02 3.05 -1.29
C ARG A 26 -1.32 1.84 -0.67
N GLN A 27 -0.01 1.94 -0.49
CA GLN A 27 0.78 0.92 0.23
C GLN A 27 1.00 1.36 1.68
N MET A 28 0.88 0.43 2.63
CA MET A 28 1.02 0.73 4.06
C MET A 28 1.99 -0.25 4.73
N ILE A 29 2.74 0.26 5.72
CA ILE A 29 3.57 -0.58 6.58
C ILE A 29 2.73 -1.17 7.73
N GLN A 30 2.59 -2.49 7.77
CA GLN A 30 1.66 -3.15 8.69
C GLN A 30 2.02 -2.96 10.17
N THR A 31 3.30 -2.89 10.53
CA THR A 31 3.71 -2.70 11.94
C THR A 31 3.16 -1.40 12.52
N ALA A 32 3.38 -0.26 11.85
CA ALA A 32 2.85 1.01 12.32
C ALA A 32 1.32 1.06 12.24
N TYR A 33 0.74 0.47 11.19
CA TYR A 33 -0.71 0.37 11.03
C TYR A 33 -1.36 -0.37 12.21
N TRP A 34 -0.88 -1.56 12.56
CA TRP A 34 -1.44 -2.33 13.67
C TRP A 34 -1.11 -1.71 15.03
N TYR A 35 0.10 -1.13 15.19
CA TYR A 35 0.48 -0.46 16.43
C TYR A 35 -0.47 0.68 16.81
N LEU A 36 -0.90 1.47 15.81
CA LEU A 36 -1.88 2.54 15.98
C LEU A 36 -3.32 2.01 16.09
N HIS A 37 -3.76 1.15 15.16
CA HIS A 37 -5.17 0.75 15.04
C HIS A 37 -5.60 -0.41 15.93
N THR A 38 -4.67 -1.01 16.68
CA THR A 38 -4.98 -1.93 17.77
C THR A 38 -4.64 -1.34 19.14
N ASP A 39 -4.35 -0.04 19.17
CA ASP A 39 -4.07 0.76 20.37
C ASP A 39 -2.90 0.24 21.21
N GLN A 40 -2.00 -0.54 20.60
CA GLN A 40 -0.80 -1.02 21.29
C GLN A 40 0.06 0.13 21.81
N PHE A 41 0.04 1.27 21.12
CA PHE A 41 0.72 2.49 21.57
C PHE A 41 0.27 2.98 22.94
N ARG A 42 -0.95 2.65 23.37
CA ARG A 42 -1.47 3.02 24.69
C ARG A 42 -0.79 2.27 25.82
N TYR A 43 -0.13 1.16 25.52
CA TYR A 43 0.51 0.27 26.50
C TYR A 43 2.04 0.29 26.40
N ASP A 44 2.60 1.25 25.67
CA ASP A 44 4.04 1.46 25.51
C ASP A 44 4.50 2.65 26.39
N PRO A 45 5.00 2.41 27.62
CA PRO A 45 5.34 3.47 28.56
C PRO A 45 6.74 4.06 28.31
N PHE A 46 7.46 3.60 27.28
CA PHE A 46 8.84 4.02 27.06
C PHE A 46 8.90 5.27 26.17
N SER A 47 9.71 6.24 26.59
CA SER A 47 10.06 7.39 25.76
C SER A 47 11.03 6.95 24.65
N ALA A 48 10.88 7.55 23.47
CA ALA A 48 11.69 7.27 22.29
C ALA A 48 13.18 7.59 22.49
N ASP A 49 13.51 8.52 23.41
CA ASP A 49 14.90 8.84 23.76
C ASP A 49 15.61 7.74 24.58
N THR A 50 14.88 6.75 25.09
CA THR A 50 15.49 5.54 25.70
C THR A 50 16.41 4.82 24.72
N LEU A 51 16.14 4.92 23.41
CA LEU A 51 16.93 4.30 22.34
C LEU A 51 17.92 5.28 21.69
N ALA A 52 18.03 6.52 22.18
CA ALA A 52 18.89 7.54 21.59
C ALA A 52 20.35 7.38 22.04
N ALA A 53 21.27 7.34 21.07
CA ALA A 53 22.71 7.21 21.34
C ALA A 53 23.32 8.41 22.09
N ALA A 54 22.70 9.60 21.99
CA ALA A 54 23.21 10.84 22.59
C ALA A 54 22.84 11.03 24.08
N GLY A 55 22.23 10.02 24.71
CA GLY A 55 21.68 10.13 26.08
C GLY A 55 20.32 10.83 26.12
N ALA A 56 19.70 10.83 27.30
CA ALA A 56 18.40 11.46 27.54
C ALA A 56 18.44 12.98 27.24
N GLY A 57 17.33 13.54 26.74
CA GLY A 57 17.21 14.99 26.49
C GLY A 57 17.48 15.46 25.05
N GLY A 58 17.68 14.54 24.09
CA GLY A 58 17.84 14.87 22.66
C GLY A 58 16.51 15.17 21.93
N THR A 59 16.53 15.15 20.59
CA THR A 59 15.36 15.43 19.71
C THR A 59 14.15 14.51 19.93
N PHE A 60 14.37 13.37 20.59
CA PHE A 60 13.35 12.38 20.94
C PHE A 60 12.85 12.51 22.40
N ALA A 61 13.39 13.44 23.18
CA ALA A 61 13.02 13.59 24.58
C ALA A 61 11.53 13.92 24.74
N GLY A 62 10.86 13.13 25.58
CA GLY A 62 9.42 13.27 25.85
C GLY A 62 8.52 12.90 24.67
N LYS A 63 9.05 12.29 23.61
CA LYS A 63 8.24 11.73 22.52
C LYS A 63 8.05 10.24 22.75
N SER A 64 6.85 9.74 22.49
CA SER A 64 6.56 8.31 22.38
C SER A 64 6.91 7.78 20.98
N THR A 65 6.91 6.46 20.82
CA THR A 65 7.00 5.81 19.51
C THR A 65 5.86 6.29 18.57
N ALA A 66 4.64 6.48 19.09
CA ALA A 66 3.52 6.99 18.30
C ALA A 66 3.77 8.40 17.75
N ASP A 67 4.39 9.28 18.55
CA ASP A 67 4.75 10.64 18.12
C ASP A 67 5.75 10.61 16.96
N VAL A 68 6.72 9.70 17.01
CA VAL A 68 7.72 9.53 15.95
C VAL A 68 7.09 8.93 14.69
N ILE A 69 6.12 8.02 14.81
CA ILE A 69 5.35 7.49 13.68
C ILE A 69 4.50 8.58 13.01
N ALA A 70 3.81 9.39 13.81
CA ALA A 70 3.03 10.52 13.29
C ALA A 70 3.93 11.55 12.58
N ALA A 71 5.12 11.82 13.14
CA ALA A 71 6.13 12.68 12.54
C ALA A 71 6.64 12.13 11.20
N SER A 72 6.99 10.85 11.15
CA SER A 72 7.50 10.23 9.91
C SER A 72 6.45 10.23 8.80
N ALA A 73 5.17 10.05 9.12
CA ALA A 73 4.06 10.15 8.19
C ALA A 73 3.94 11.57 7.59
N ARG A 74 3.83 12.60 8.44
CA ARG A 74 3.62 13.98 7.98
C ARG A 74 4.83 14.58 7.26
N MET A 75 6.04 14.10 7.56
CA MET A 75 7.27 14.49 6.85
C MET A 75 7.47 13.72 5.53
N GLY A 76 6.56 12.79 5.21
CA GLY A 76 6.61 12.03 3.96
C GLY A 76 7.56 10.85 3.96
N TRP A 77 8.07 10.42 5.11
CA TRP A 77 9.02 9.30 5.19
C TRP A 77 8.34 7.94 5.19
N MET A 78 7.15 7.86 5.79
CA MET A 78 6.35 6.65 5.85
C MET A 78 4.96 6.88 5.25
N PRO A 79 4.35 5.89 4.60
CA PRO A 79 2.95 5.97 4.23
C PRO A 79 2.07 6.02 5.50
N SER A 80 0.89 6.61 5.38
CA SER A 80 -0.09 6.67 6.46
C SER A 80 -1.50 6.53 5.89
N TYR A 81 -2.20 5.49 6.34
CA TYR A 81 -3.56 5.16 5.94
C TYR A 81 -4.38 4.71 7.15
N PRO A 82 -5.55 5.32 7.42
CA PRO A 82 -6.08 6.55 6.82
C PRO A 82 -5.08 7.72 6.84
N THR A 83 -5.15 8.61 5.85
CA THR A 83 -4.13 9.66 5.65
C THR A 83 -4.46 10.92 6.44
N SER A 84 -5.69 11.39 6.32
CA SER A 84 -6.19 12.61 6.95
C SER A 84 -7.51 12.36 7.66
N ASP A 85 -7.87 13.27 8.56
CA ASP A 85 -9.16 13.33 9.28
C ASP A 85 -10.37 13.72 8.41
N ARG A 86 -10.13 13.93 7.12
CA ARG A 86 -11.18 14.19 6.12
C ARG A 86 -11.13 13.15 5.00
N ASN A 87 -12.30 12.86 4.43
CA ASN A 87 -12.42 11.97 3.28
C ASN A 87 -11.60 12.51 2.08
N PRO A 88 -10.58 11.78 1.60
CA PRO A 88 -9.69 12.27 0.53
C PRO A 88 -10.39 12.45 -0.83
N LEU A 89 -11.59 11.89 -1.00
CA LEU A 89 -12.40 12.05 -2.22
C LEU A 89 -13.05 13.44 -2.33
N THR A 90 -13.16 14.20 -1.23
CA THR A 90 -13.76 15.54 -1.25
C THR A 90 -12.74 16.64 -1.46
N LEU A 91 -11.47 16.42 -1.07
CA LEU A 91 -10.42 17.44 -1.06
C LEU A 91 -10.19 18.12 -2.41
N ALA A 92 -10.29 17.37 -3.52
CA ALA A 92 -10.14 17.95 -4.85
C ALA A 92 -11.33 18.87 -5.23
N THR A 93 -12.53 18.56 -4.75
CA THR A 93 -13.71 19.40 -4.94
C THR A 93 -13.61 20.65 -4.07
N ASP A 94 -13.20 20.50 -2.81
CA ASP A 94 -13.01 21.59 -1.87
C ASP A 94 -11.97 22.60 -2.38
N ALA A 95 -10.84 22.11 -2.90
CA ALA A 95 -9.79 22.94 -3.52
C ALA A 95 -10.33 23.72 -4.73
N GLY A 96 -11.09 23.05 -5.62
CA GLY A 96 -11.73 23.70 -6.76
C GLY A 96 -12.74 24.79 -6.35
N ALA A 97 -13.52 24.56 -5.29
CA ALA A 97 -14.44 25.55 -4.74
C ALA A 97 -13.72 26.76 -4.12
N ALA A 98 -12.52 26.57 -3.58
CA ALA A 98 -11.64 27.63 -3.09
C ALA A 98 -10.85 28.34 -4.21
N GLY A 99 -10.93 27.86 -5.46
CA GLY A 99 -10.14 28.38 -6.58
C GLY A 99 -8.64 28.12 -6.46
N GLN A 100 -8.25 27.04 -5.77
CA GLN A 100 -6.85 26.67 -5.51
C GLN A 100 -6.51 25.31 -6.15
N GLU A 101 -5.24 25.11 -6.44
CA GLU A 101 -4.74 23.77 -6.78
C GLU A 101 -4.71 22.87 -5.54
N VAL A 102 -4.90 21.57 -5.73
CA VAL A 102 -5.02 20.60 -4.63
C VAL A 102 -3.83 20.65 -3.66
N PRO A 103 -2.56 20.67 -4.10
CA PRO A 103 -1.44 20.72 -3.17
C PRO A 103 -1.41 21.99 -2.32
N GLU A 104 -1.80 23.13 -2.90
CA GLU A 104 -1.85 24.42 -2.21
C GLU A 104 -2.95 24.44 -1.16
N TYR A 105 -4.16 24.02 -1.55
CA TYR A 105 -5.31 23.92 -0.65
C TYR A 105 -5.01 23.03 0.57
N VAL A 106 -4.46 21.84 0.35
CA VAL A 106 -4.15 20.90 1.45
C VAL A 106 -3.06 21.50 2.36
N VAL A 107 -2.02 22.13 1.81
CA VAL A 107 -0.99 22.78 2.61
C VAL A 107 -1.59 23.92 3.45
N ASP A 108 -2.46 24.74 2.89
CA ASP A 108 -3.12 25.83 3.61
C ASP A 108 -4.04 25.32 4.72
N GLU A 109 -4.82 24.26 4.47
CA GLU A 109 -5.67 23.63 5.48
C GLU A 109 -4.86 22.99 6.61
N LEU A 110 -3.71 22.36 6.30
CA LEU A 110 -2.78 21.80 7.28
C LEU A 110 -2.15 22.90 8.14
N LYS A 111 -1.67 23.99 7.51
CA LYS A 111 -1.10 25.15 8.22
C LYS A 111 -2.13 25.84 9.12
N ALA A 112 -3.38 25.92 8.66
CA ALA A 112 -4.48 26.49 9.42
C ALA A 112 -5.04 25.54 10.50
N GLY A 113 -4.61 24.27 10.54
CA GLY A 113 -5.08 23.27 11.48
C GLY A 113 -6.51 22.77 11.24
N ARG A 114 -7.09 23.05 10.05
CA ARG A 114 -8.43 22.60 9.61
C ARG A 114 -8.42 21.22 8.94
N LEU A 115 -7.24 20.75 8.58
CA LEU A 115 -6.96 19.38 8.14
C LEU A 115 -5.82 18.85 9.00
N ARG A 116 -5.88 17.57 9.38
CA ARG A 116 -4.84 16.92 10.17
C ARG A 116 -4.50 15.55 9.59
N PHE A 117 -3.29 15.08 9.86
CA PHE A 117 -2.93 13.71 9.55
C PHE A 117 -3.65 12.77 10.52
N ALA A 118 -4.30 11.73 10.00
CA ALA A 118 -5.10 10.80 10.80
C ALA A 118 -4.26 10.07 11.87
N GLY A 119 -2.97 9.81 11.58
CA GLY A 119 -2.05 9.20 12.54
C GLY A 119 -1.71 10.08 13.76
N GLU A 120 -2.07 11.36 13.75
CA GLU A 120 -1.97 12.24 14.93
C GLU A 120 -3.13 12.05 15.90
N ASP A 121 -4.20 11.41 15.43
CA ASP A 121 -5.38 11.12 16.23
C ASP A 121 -6.01 9.77 15.82
N PRO A 122 -5.29 8.64 16.00
CA PRO A 122 -5.67 7.33 15.45
C PRO A 122 -6.92 6.71 16.09
N ASP A 123 -7.37 7.26 17.21
CA ASP A 123 -8.56 6.81 17.94
C ASP A 123 -9.83 7.57 17.52
N ALA A 124 -9.73 8.52 16.58
CA ALA A 124 -10.90 9.27 16.11
C ALA A 124 -11.75 8.35 15.22
N PRO A 125 -13.09 8.34 15.34
CA PRO A 125 -13.97 7.51 14.52
C PRO A 125 -13.73 7.60 13.01
N GLU A 126 -13.31 8.75 12.51
CA GLU A 126 -12.96 9.04 11.12
C GLU A 126 -11.56 8.53 10.70
N ASN A 127 -10.68 8.23 11.66
CA ASN A 127 -9.24 7.97 11.45
C ASN A 127 -8.82 6.51 11.53
N PHE A 128 -9.72 5.58 11.85
CA PHE A 128 -9.41 4.16 11.92
C PHE A 128 -10.13 3.34 10.84
N PRO A 129 -9.58 2.18 10.43
CA PRO A 129 -10.17 1.34 9.40
C PRO A 129 -11.51 0.77 9.82
N ARG A 130 -12.45 0.72 8.87
CA ARG A 130 -13.80 0.15 9.07
C ARG A 130 -14.00 -1.21 8.43
N VAL A 131 -13.32 -1.47 7.32
CA VAL A 131 -13.45 -2.73 6.58
C VAL A 131 -12.08 -3.37 6.43
N LEU A 132 -11.96 -4.62 6.85
CA LEU A 132 -10.75 -5.42 6.70
C LEU A 132 -11.08 -6.69 5.92
N THR A 133 -10.34 -6.93 4.85
CA THR A 133 -10.37 -8.20 4.11
C THR A 133 -9.06 -8.93 4.32
N ILE A 134 -9.13 -10.19 4.77
CA ILE A 134 -7.98 -11.06 4.97
C ILE A 134 -8.07 -12.23 4.01
N TRP A 135 -7.00 -12.51 3.27
CA TRP A 135 -6.90 -13.69 2.42
C TRP A 135 -5.46 -14.14 2.40
N ARG A 136 -5.24 -15.45 2.23
CA ARG A 136 -3.89 -16.07 2.21
C ARG A 136 -3.06 -15.74 3.47
N ALA A 137 -3.72 -15.44 4.58
CA ALA A 137 -3.10 -15.09 5.85
C ALA A 137 -3.98 -15.56 7.01
N ASN A 138 -3.34 -16.00 8.10
CA ASN A 138 -3.99 -16.25 9.38
C ASN A 138 -3.50 -15.20 10.38
N LEU A 139 -3.88 -13.94 10.18
CA LEU A 139 -3.41 -12.80 10.97
C LEU A 139 -3.49 -13.09 12.47
N ARG A 140 -4.67 -13.45 12.96
CA ARG A 140 -4.94 -13.63 14.40
C ARG A 140 -4.27 -14.85 15.02
N GLY A 141 -4.12 -15.92 14.24
CA GLY A 141 -3.52 -17.16 14.74
C GLY A 141 -2.05 -17.32 14.40
N SER A 142 -1.40 -16.30 13.84
CA SER A 142 -0.01 -16.43 13.37
C SER A 142 0.84 -15.17 13.49
N SER A 143 0.41 -14.04 12.91
CA SER A 143 1.30 -12.87 12.71
C SER A 143 0.88 -11.63 13.51
N ALA A 144 -0.25 -11.69 14.21
CA ALA A 144 -0.73 -10.62 15.08
C ALA A 144 0.08 -10.59 16.37
N GLU A 145 1.21 -9.88 16.35
CA GLU A 145 1.93 -9.53 17.56
C GLU A 145 1.02 -8.67 18.46
N GLY A 146 0.96 -9.02 19.75
CA GLY A 146 -0.01 -8.41 20.66
C GLY A 146 -1.45 -8.84 20.37
N ASN A 147 -1.69 -10.12 20.03
CA ASN A 147 -3.00 -10.64 19.64
C ASN A 147 -4.14 -10.20 20.56
N GLU A 148 -3.95 -10.04 21.88
CA GLU A 148 -5.03 -9.66 22.80
C GLU A 148 -5.57 -8.24 22.59
N TYR A 149 -4.78 -7.36 21.99
CA TYR A 149 -5.22 -6.01 21.65
C TYR A 149 -6.17 -6.01 20.44
N PHE A 150 -6.09 -7.00 19.54
CA PHE A 150 -6.96 -7.11 18.38
C PHE A 150 -8.43 -7.38 18.78
N PRO A 151 -8.78 -8.39 19.59
CA PRO A 151 -10.13 -8.56 20.15
C PRO A 151 -10.68 -7.30 20.80
N LYS A 152 -9.89 -6.62 21.64
CA LYS A 152 -10.34 -5.43 22.37
C LYS A 152 -10.59 -4.26 21.44
N HIS A 153 -9.54 -3.74 20.80
CA HIS A 153 -9.60 -2.46 20.11
C HIS A 153 -10.12 -2.60 18.68
N LEU A 154 -9.79 -3.69 18.00
CA LEU A 154 -10.15 -3.87 16.60
C LEU A 154 -11.53 -4.54 16.43
N LEU A 155 -11.81 -5.63 17.15
CA LEU A 155 -13.04 -6.42 16.97
C LEU A 155 -14.16 -6.10 17.96
N GLY A 156 -13.82 -5.57 19.14
CA GLY A 156 -14.79 -5.27 20.19
C GLY A 156 -15.36 -6.51 20.88
N THR A 157 -14.59 -7.59 20.97
CA THR A 157 -14.96 -8.84 21.65
C THR A 157 -14.25 -8.96 23.00
N ASP A 158 -14.56 -10.03 23.74
CA ASP A 158 -13.78 -10.41 24.92
C ASP A 158 -12.27 -10.49 24.60
N SER A 159 -11.45 -10.00 25.51
CA SER A 159 -9.99 -9.90 25.32
C SER A 159 -9.23 -10.34 26.57
N GLY A 160 -8.00 -10.84 26.36
CA GLY A 160 -7.09 -11.24 27.42
C GLY A 160 -6.12 -10.14 27.89
N VAL A 161 -6.37 -8.86 27.56
CA VAL A 161 -5.43 -7.76 27.87
C VAL A 161 -5.31 -7.59 29.38
N ARG A 162 -4.08 -7.76 29.90
CA ARG A 162 -3.71 -7.53 31.31
C ARG A 162 -2.76 -6.35 31.51
N ALA A 163 -2.29 -5.76 30.42
CA ALA A 163 -1.40 -4.62 30.46
C ALA A 163 -2.14 -3.37 30.96
N THR A 164 -1.47 -2.56 31.75
CA THR A 164 -1.95 -1.24 32.16
C THR A 164 -1.57 -0.22 31.11
N GLU A 165 -2.48 0.70 30.80
CA GLU A 165 -2.16 1.83 29.91
C GLU A 165 -1.05 2.71 30.49
N ALA A 166 -0.32 3.39 29.61
CA ALA A 166 0.75 4.30 29.98
C ALA A 166 0.24 5.38 30.97
N PRO A 167 0.94 5.58 32.11
CA PRO A 167 0.56 6.62 33.06
C PRO A 167 0.71 8.01 32.41
N PRO A 168 0.03 9.06 32.93
CA PRO A 168 0.02 10.39 32.30
C PRO A 168 1.39 10.96 31.89
N GLY A 169 2.45 10.71 32.68
CA GLY A 169 3.81 11.17 32.38
C GLY A 169 4.55 10.39 31.28
N ALA A 170 3.96 9.30 30.78
CA ALA A 170 4.52 8.43 29.74
C ALA A 170 3.61 8.31 28.50
N ARG A 171 2.54 9.13 28.42
CA ARG A 171 1.64 9.17 27.27
C ARG A 171 2.31 9.92 26.10
N PRO A 172 1.83 9.72 24.86
CA PRO A 172 2.27 10.51 23.72
C PRO A 172 2.10 12.01 23.96
N ARG A 173 3.03 12.78 23.40
CA ARG A 173 3.06 14.24 23.54
C ARG A 173 2.28 14.93 22.42
N ASP A 174 2.43 14.44 21.19
CA ASP A 174 1.91 15.05 19.97
C ASP A 174 0.68 14.29 19.44
N VAL A 175 0.64 12.97 19.61
CA VAL A 175 -0.53 12.12 19.30
C VAL A 175 -1.61 12.30 20.37
N VAL A 176 -2.85 12.48 19.93
CA VAL A 176 -3.99 12.70 20.82
C VAL A 176 -4.25 11.45 21.67
N TRP A 177 -4.28 11.64 22.99
CA TRP A 177 -4.72 10.63 23.94
C TRP A 177 -6.19 10.84 24.30
N ARG A 178 -7.05 9.89 23.94
CA ARG A 178 -8.43 9.84 24.47
C ARG A 178 -8.46 9.07 25.78
N ASP A 179 -9.16 9.61 26.78
CA ASP A 179 -9.27 8.96 28.09
C ASP A 179 -9.91 7.58 28.00
N GLU A 180 -10.95 7.44 27.17
CA GLU A 180 -11.53 6.15 26.82
C GLU A 180 -11.03 5.71 25.44
N ALA A 181 -10.36 4.56 25.41
CA ALA A 181 -9.92 3.94 24.17
C ALA A 181 -11.13 3.40 23.39
N PRO A 182 -11.20 3.60 22.07
CA PRO A 182 -12.21 2.95 21.23
C PRO A 182 -12.08 1.42 21.28
N VAL A 183 -13.22 0.76 21.18
CA VAL A 183 -13.39 -0.70 21.21
C VAL A 183 -14.20 -1.06 19.98
N GLY A 184 -13.80 -2.11 19.25
CA GLY A 184 -14.49 -2.54 18.03
C GLY A 184 -14.41 -1.53 16.88
N LYS A 185 -13.19 -1.15 16.49
CA LYS A 185 -12.94 -0.23 15.38
C LYS A 185 -13.46 -0.75 14.02
N LEU A 186 -13.46 -2.06 13.78
CA LEU A 186 -13.94 -2.64 12.52
C LEU A 186 -15.46 -2.77 12.48
N ASP A 187 -16.04 -2.33 11.37
CA ASP A 187 -17.45 -2.56 11.04
C ASP A 187 -17.65 -3.89 10.28
N LEU A 188 -16.61 -4.37 9.57
CA LEU A 188 -16.66 -5.63 8.82
C LEU A 188 -15.28 -6.31 8.70
N LEU A 189 -15.20 -7.56 9.14
CA LEU A 189 -14.10 -8.48 8.88
C LEU A 189 -14.52 -9.60 7.92
N LEU A 190 -13.98 -9.55 6.70
CA LEU A 190 -14.12 -10.57 5.67
C LEU A 190 -12.85 -11.42 5.58
N THR A 191 -12.97 -12.75 5.63
CA THR A 191 -11.83 -13.65 5.42
C THR A 191 -12.08 -14.67 4.29
N LEU A 192 -11.10 -14.86 3.42
CA LEU A 192 -11.06 -15.94 2.42
C LEU A 192 -10.06 -17.00 2.87
N ASP A 193 -10.55 -18.22 3.10
CA ASP A 193 -9.70 -19.35 3.46
C ASP A 193 -10.32 -20.68 2.99
N PHE A 194 -9.49 -21.69 2.76
CA PHE A 194 -9.93 -23.05 2.42
C PHE A 194 -10.11 -23.92 3.66
N ARG A 195 -9.73 -23.42 4.85
CA ARG A 195 -9.95 -24.06 6.15
C ARG A 195 -10.39 -23.05 7.20
N MET A 196 -11.07 -23.53 8.25
CA MET A 196 -11.44 -22.70 9.38
C MET A 196 -10.20 -22.43 10.26
N THR A 197 -9.59 -21.25 10.11
CA THR A 197 -8.45 -20.76 10.90
C THR A 197 -8.91 -19.96 12.12
N SER A 198 -7.97 -19.61 13.01
CA SER A 198 -8.26 -18.67 14.10
C SER A 198 -8.81 -17.35 13.56
N THR A 199 -8.35 -16.87 12.40
CA THR A 199 -8.87 -15.63 11.82
C THR A 199 -10.31 -15.79 11.33
N THR A 200 -10.64 -16.89 10.66
CA THR A 200 -12.01 -17.11 10.16
C THR A 200 -13.02 -17.31 11.29
N VAL A 201 -12.62 -17.90 12.42
CA VAL A 201 -13.50 -18.08 13.60
C VAL A 201 -14.00 -16.74 14.15
N TYR A 202 -13.21 -15.67 14.02
CA TYR A 202 -13.58 -14.32 14.46
C TYR A 202 -14.07 -13.40 13.33
N SER A 203 -14.21 -13.92 12.10
CA SER A 203 -14.64 -13.11 10.96
C SER A 203 -16.16 -13.06 10.87
N ASP A 204 -16.72 -11.93 10.45
CA ASP A 204 -18.15 -11.78 10.19
C ASP A 204 -18.58 -12.56 8.96
N ILE A 205 -17.72 -12.57 7.92
CA ILE A 205 -17.96 -13.29 6.68
C ILE A 205 -16.74 -14.15 6.36
N VAL A 206 -16.99 -15.42 6.05
CA VAL A 206 -15.98 -16.36 5.56
C VAL A 206 -16.37 -16.81 4.16
N LEU A 207 -15.48 -16.58 3.20
CA LEU A 207 -15.63 -17.04 1.82
C LEU A 207 -14.74 -18.27 1.58
N PRO A 208 -15.30 -19.38 1.04
CA PRO A 208 -14.55 -20.60 0.81
C PRO A 208 -13.56 -20.43 -0.35
N ALA A 209 -12.27 -20.45 -0.06
CA ALA A 209 -11.21 -20.33 -1.06
C ALA A 209 -10.85 -21.70 -1.67
N ALA A 210 -10.48 -21.72 -2.94
CA ALA A 210 -9.92 -22.90 -3.60
C ALA A 210 -8.51 -23.19 -3.07
N THR A 211 -8.20 -24.48 -2.92
CA THR A 211 -6.86 -24.93 -2.54
C THR A 211 -5.85 -24.67 -3.68
N TRP A 212 -4.58 -24.86 -3.36
CA TRP A 212 -3.47 -24.73 -4.32
C TRP A 212 -3.50 -25.81 -5.41
N TYR A 213 -4.21 -26.92 -5.19
CA TYR A 213 -4.45 -27.97 -6.19
C TYR A 213 -5.73 -27.76 -7.01
N GLU A 214 -6.38 -26.61 -6.88
CA GLU A 214 -7.67 -26.30 -7.53
C GLU A 214 -7.61 -24.99 -8.33
N LYS A 215 -6.41 -24.39 -8.47
CA LYS A 215 -6.24 -23.10 -9.13
C LYS A 215 -4.94 -22.99 -9.92
N HIS A 216 -4.97 -22.10 -10.91
CA HIS A 216 -3.77 -21.65 -11.62
C HIS A 216 -3.14 -20.48 -10.89
N ASP A 217 -1.83 -20.55 -10.66
CA ASP A 217 -1.03 -19.45 -10.11
C ASP A 217 0.47 -19.70 -10.40
N LEU A 218 1.32 -18.74 -10.03
CA LEU A 218 2.78 -18.85 -10.09
C LEU A 218 3.39 -18.82 -8.69
N ASN A 219 4.51 -19.52 -8.52
CA ASN A 219 5.31 -19.51 -7.31
C ASN A 219 6.81 -19.41 -7.63
N THR A 220 7.51 -18.55 -6.87
CA THR A 220 8.96 -18.36 -6.96
C THR A 220 9.55 -18.16 -5.57
N THR A 221 10.77 -18.63 -5.34
CA THR A 221 11.47 -18.48 -4.06
C THR A 221 12.91 -18.01 -4.26
N ASP A 222 13.48 -17.44 -3.20
CA ASP A 222 14.90 -17.15 -3.04
C ASP A 222 15.79 -18.36 -3.27
N MET A 223 15.35 -19.51 -2.77
CA MET A 223 16.14 -20.73 -2.65
C MET A 223 16.57 -21.32 -4.01
N HIS A 224 15.85 -21.02 -5.10
CA HIS A 224 16.16 -21.54 -6.42
C HIS A 224 15.68 -20.62 -7.56
N PRO A 225 16.30 -20.67 -8.75
CA PRO A 225 15.99 -19.75 -9.85
C PRO A 225 14.74 -20.09 -10.66
N PHE A 226 14.03 -21.18 -10.33
CA PHE A 226 12.86 -21.62 -11.09
C PHE A 226 11.60 -20.82 -10.77
N VAL A 227 10.75 -20.68 -11.80
CA VAL A 227 9.36 -20.23 -11.68
C VAL A 227 8.47 -21.43 -11.94
N ASN A 228 7.67 -21.82 -10.96
CA ASN A 228 6.81 -22.99 -11.02
C ASN A 228 5.34 -22.56 -11.01
N SER A 229 4.46 -23.36 -11.60
CA SER A 229 3.02 -23.11 -11.62
C SER A 229 2.28 -23.98 -10.61
N PHE A 230 1.25 -23.43 -9.98
CA PHE A 230 0.14 -24.25 -9.48
C PHE A 230 -0.79 -24.58 -10.63
N ASN A 231 -1.21 -25.83 -10.72
CA ASN A 231 -2.16 -26.32 -11.71
C ASN A 231 -3.28 -27.08 -11.01
N PRO A 232 -4.54 -26.88 -11.42
CA PRO A 232 -5.66 -27.59 -10.83
C PRO A 232 -5.57 -29.08 -11.16
N ALA A 233 -5.48 -29.92 -10.14
CA ALA A 233 -5.65 -31.37 -10.27
C ALA A 233 -7.14 -31.74 -10.47
N VAL A 234 -8.02 -30.96 -9.84
CA VAL A 234 -9.48 -31.05 -9.97
C VAL A 234 -10.07 -29.63 -10.00
N PRO A 235 -11.29 -29.44 -10.52
CA PRO A 235 -12.03 -28.19 -10.33
C PRO A 235 -12.26 -27.89 -8.85
N PRO A 236 -12.35 -26.60 -8.44
CA PRO A 236 -12.72 -26.22 -7.07
C PRO A 236 -14.00 -26.94 -6.61
N PRO A 237 -13.95 -27.75 -5.53
CA PRO A 237 -15.09 -28.52 -5.08
C PRO A 237 -16.12 -27.65 -4.35
N TRP A 238 -17.36 -28.13 -4.26
CA TRP A 238 -18.48 -27.43 -3.62
C TRP A 238 -18.69 -26.01 -4.19
N GLN A 239 -18.64 -24.99 -3.33
CA GLN A 239 -18.77 -23.58 -3.69
C GLN A 239 -17.45 -22.83 -3.54
N THR A 240 -16.31 -23.55 -3.43
CA THR A 240 -15.01 -22.89 -3.34
C THR A 240 -14.68 -22.16 -4.63
N ARG A 241 -13.98 -21.05 -4.52
CA ARG A 241 -13.57 -20.23 -5.67
C ARG A 241 -12.13 -19.81 -5.52
N THR A 242 -11.44 -19.62 -6.64
CA THR A 242 -10.10 -19.01 -6.60
C THR A 242 -10.19 -17.61 -6.01
N ASP A 243 -9.12 -17.14 -5.34
CA ASP A 243 -9.08 -15.78 -4.79
C ASP A 243 -9.38 -14.74 -5.89
N TRP A 244 -8.82 -14.96 -7.09
CA TRP A 244 -9.05 -14.14 -8.27
C TRP A 244 -10.54 -14.05 -8.63
N ASP A 245 -11.24 -15.18 -8.75
CA ASP A 245 -12.66 -15.17 -9.15
C ASP A 245 -13.55 -14.59 -8.04
N ALA A 246 -13.18 -14.79 -6.77
CA ALA A 246 -13.86 -14.17 -5.63
C ALA A 246 -13.76 -12.64 -5.69
N PHE A 247 -12.55 -12.09 -5.85
CA PHE A 247 -12.36 -10.64 -5.96
C PHE A 247 -12.99 -10.05 -7.23
N ASN A 248 -12.98 -10.75 -8.37
CA ASN A 248 -13.71 -10.30 -9.57
C ASN A 248 -15.22 -10.24 -9.34
N THR A 249 -15.77 -11.16 -8.56
CA THR A 249 -17.20 -11.13 -8.20
C THR A 249 -17.52 -9.99 -7.26
N ILE A 250 -16.64 -9.74 -6.28
CA ILE A 250 -16.76 -8.58 -5.39
C ILE A 250 -16.69 -7.29 -6.21
N ALA A 251 -15.76 -7.18 -7.17
CA ALA A 251 -15.62 -6.03 -8.04
C ALA A 251 -16.88 -5.79 -8.90
N ALA A 252 -17.47 -6.85 -9.47
CA ALA A 252 -18.74 -6.76 -10.21
C ALA A 252 -19.90 -6.29 -9.32
N ALA A 253 -20.02 -6.84 -8.11
CA ALA A 253 -21.05 -6.42 -7.16
C ALA A 253 -20.84 -4.97 -6.69
N PHE A 254 -19.60 -4.59 -6.38
CA PHE A 254 -19.20 -3.24 -5.99
C PHE A 254 -19.52 -2.23 -7.10
N SER A 255 -19.13 -2.52 -8.34
CA SER A 255 -19.34 -1.64 -9.50
C SER A 255 -20.82 -1.33 -9.69
N ARG A 256 -21.68 -2.35 -9.64
CA ARG A 256 -23.14 -2.19 -9.70
C ARG A 256 -23.70 -1.38 -8.53
N LEU A 257 -23.17 -1.58 -7.32
CA LEU A 257 -23.61 -0.84 -6.13
C LEU A 257 -23.09 0.60 -6.08
N ALA A 258 -22.01 0.90 -6.80
CA ALA A 258 -21.43 2.23 -6.91
C ALA A 258 -22.24 3.14 -7.83
N GLU A 259 -22.97 2.59 -8.80
CA GLU A 259 -23.84 3.36 -9.70
C GLU A 259 -24.80 4.29 -8.90
N GLY A 260 -24.78 5.57 -9.24
CA GLY A 260 -25.59 6.61 -8.59
C GLY A 260 -25.17 6.98 -7.15
N ARG A 261 -24.15 6.33 -6.58
CA ARG A 261 -23.64 6.60 -5.22
C ARG A 261 -22.20 7.09 -5.20
N LEU A 262 -21.36 6.50 -6.05
CA LEU A 262 -19.94 6.77 -6.14
C LEU A 262 -19.53 6.70 -7.62
N GLY A 263 -19.40 7.85 -8.26
CA GLY A 263 -19.09 7.97 -9.70
C GLY A 263 -17.59 8.07 -9.97
N THR A 264 -17.23 8.82 -11.02
CA THR A 264 -15.83 9.21 -11.28
C THR A 264 -15.43 10.37 -10.39
N VAL A 265 -14.41 10.19 -9.56
CA VAL A 265 -13.96 11.20 -8.59
C VAL A 265 -12.45 11.37 -8.60
N LYS A 266 -11.99 12.54 -8.16
CA LYS A 266 -10.57 12.85 -7.96
C LYS A 266 -10.17 12.57 -6.52
N ASP A 267 -9.49 11.45 -6.29
CA ASP A 267 -8.94 11.06 -4.99
C ASP A 267 -7.58 11.73 -4.75
N VAL A 268 -7.39 12.31 -3.57
CA VAL A 268 -6.10 12.89 -3.18
C VAL A 268 -5.30 11.85 -2.39
N VAL A 269 -4.14 11.47 -2.93
CA VAL A 269 -3.25 10.46 -2.35
C VAL A 269 -1.98 11.13 -1.85
N ALA A 270 -1.72 11.02 -0.54
CA ALA A 270 -0.44 11.38 0.05
C ALA A 270 0.57 10.24 -0.16
N ALA A 271 1.39 10.36 -1.20
CA ALA A 271 2.43 9.38 -1.50
C ALA A 271 3.72 9.72 -0.75
N PRO A 272 4.31 8.78 0.02
CA PRO A 272 5.57 9.02 0.69
C PRO A 272 6.70 9.26 -0.32
N LEU A 273 7.80 9.83 0.17
CA LEU A 273 9.06 9.99 -0.55
C LEU A 273 9.69 8.61 -0.73
N LEU A 274 9.90 8.19 -1.98
CA LEU A 274 10.26 6.80 -2.28
C LEU A 274 11.77 6.62 -2.48
N HIS A 275 12.29 5.50 -1.95
CA HIS A 275 13.58 4.97 -2.36
C HIS A 275 13.58 4.64 -3.87
N ASP A 276 14.77 4.53 -4.47
CA ASP A 276 14.97 4.31 -5.90
C ASP A 276 14.31 5.40 -6.80
N THR A 277 14.10 6.59 -6.24
CA THR A 277 13.66 7.79 -6.95
C THR A 277 14.49 9.00 -6.48
N PRO A 278 14.47 10.14 -7.18
CA PRO A 278 15.10 11.36 -6.70
C PRO A 278 14.66 11.80 -5.29
N ASP A 279 13.47 11.37 -4.84
CA ASP A 279 12.93 11.68 -3.51
C ASP A 279 13.85 11.19 -2.37
N ALA A 280 14.64 10.14 -2.60
CA ALA A 280 15.58 9.60 -1.61
C ALA A 280 16.64 10.64 -1.17
N MET A 281 16.80 11.72 -1.94
CA MET A 281 17.72 12.82 -1.66
C MET A 281 17.06 14.02 -0.95
N ALA A 282 15.82 13.88 -0.47
CA ALA A 282 15.05 14.98 0.12
C ALA A 282 15.69 15.62 1.36
N THR A 283 16.47 14.85 2.14
CA THR A 283 17.08 15.29 3.41
C THR A 283 18.61 15.32 3.30
N PRO A 284 19.21 16.31 2.62
CA PRO A 284 20.65 16.41 2.47
C PRO A 284 21.34 16.55 3.84
N HIS A 285 22.52 15.92 3.97
CA HIS A 285 23.32 15.90 5.20
C HIS A 285 22.62 15.28 6.43
N GLY A 286 21.51 14.55 6.25
CA GLY A 286 20.78 13.92 7.35
C GLY A 286 20.12 14.91 8.32
N ARG A 287 19.97 16.19 7.93
CA ARG A 287 19.36 17.23 8.77
C ARG A 287 17.84 17.17 8.66
N VAL A 288 17.22 16.55 9.65
CA VAL A 288 15.76 16.46 9.79
C VAL A 288 15.18 17.82 10.19
N ARG A 289 14.10 18.24 9.51
CA ARG A 289 13.31 19.43 9.86
C ARG A 289 11.83 19.10 9.76
N ASP A 290 11.09 19.38 10.83
CA ASP A 290 9.65 19.16 10.91
C ASP A 290 8.91 20.47 10.63
N TRP A 291 8.15 20.50 9.54
CA TRP A 291 7.36 21.67 9.16
C TRP A 291 6.27 22.01 10.17
N LYS A 292 5.73 21.02 10.90
CA LYS A 292 4.69 21.24 11.91
C LYS A 292 5.26 21.92 13.16
N ALA A 293 6.56 21.74 13.41
CA ALA A 293 7.30 22.45 14.47
C ALA A 293 7.81 23.83 14.00
N GLY A 294 7.51 24.26 12.78
CA GLY A 294 7.97 25.54 12.23
C GLY A 294 9.44 25.55 11.78
N GLU A 295 10.07 24.37 11.64
CA GLU A 295 11.49 24.26 11.30
C GLU A 295 11.76 24.42 9.79
N CYS A 296 10.73 24.27 8.96
CA CYS A 296 10.74 24.48 7.51
C CYS A 296 9.33 24.67 6.94
N GLU A 297 9.25 25.05 5.66
CA GLU A 297 7.97 25.07 4.94
C GLU A 297 7.49 23.66 4.57
N PRO A 298 6.18 23.36 4.66
CA PRO A 298 5.59 22.12 4.15
C PRO A 298 5.51 22.16 2.61
N VAL A 299 6.45 21.50 1.95
CA VAL A 299 6.57 21.44 0.49
C VAL A 299 6.29 20.00 0.05
N PRO A 300 5.14 19.74 -0.61
CA PRO A 300 4.79 18.41 -1.12
C PRO A 300 5.91 17.80 -1.96
N GLY A 301 6.30 16.57 -1.62
CA GLY A 301 7.37 15.85 -2.32
C GLY A 301 8.79 16.22 -1.89
N ARG A 302 8.96 17.05 -0.86
CA ARG A 302 10.28 17.40 -0.31
C ARG A 302 10.34 17.34 1.21
N THR A 303 9.48 18.08 1.91
CA THR A 303 9.43 18.11 3.39
C THR A 303 8.16 17.47 3.94
N MET A 304 7.25 17.04 3.06
CA MET A 304 6.04 16.29 3.36
C MET A 304 5.72 15.32 2.20
N PRO A 305 4.73 14.40 2.33
CA PRO A 305 4.35 13.52 1.23
C PRO A 305 4.01 14.28 -0.05
N LYS A 306 4.19 13.63 -1.21
CA LYS A 306 3.64 14.11 -2.47
C LYS A 306 2.12 14.07 -2.39
N LEU A 307 1.44 15.11 -2.85
CA LEU A 307 -0.01 15.17 -2.93
C LEU A 307 -0.40 14.92 -4.39
N VAL A 308 -0.80 13.68 -4.70
CA VAL A 308 -1.10 13.25 -6.06
C VAL A 308 -2.60 13.07 -6.22
N THR A 309 -3.19 13.73 -7.22
CA THR A 309 -4.58 13.52 -7.59
C THR A 309 -4.70 12.30 -8.51
N VAL A 310 -5.53 11.34 -8.12
CA VAL A 310 -5.81 10.11 -8.87
C VAL A 310 -7.28 10.08 -9.22
N GLU A 311 -7.60 10.06 -10.51
CA GLU A 311 -8.98 9.86 -10.96
C GLU A 311 -9.39 8.39 -10.74
N ARG A 312 -10.55 8.17 -10.13
CA ARG A 312 -11.12 6.85 -9.85
C ARG A 312 -12.52 6.77 -10.40
N ASP A 313 -12.74 5.83 -11.29
CA ASP A 313 -14.05 5.46 -11.83
C ASP A 313 -14.54 4.22 -11.08
N TYR A 314 -15.38 4.45 -10.09
CA TYR A 314 -15.87 3.38 -9.21
C TYR A 314 -16.88 2.44 -9.89
N PRO A 315 -17.81 2.91 -10.77
CA PRO A 315 -18.63 2.01 -11.56
C PRO A 315 -17.83 1.17 -12.57
N GLY A 316 -16.66 1.63 -13.01
CA GLY A 316 -15.78 0.91 -13.93
C GLY A 316 -14.83 -0.11 -13.31
N VAL A 317 -14.86 -0.37 -11.99
CA VAL A 317 -13.85 -1.22 -11.32
C VAL A 317 -13.84 -2.66 -11.86
N ALA A 318 -15.00 -3.26 -12.12
CA ALA A 318 -15.09 -4.63 -12.64
C ALA A 318 -14.41 -4.78 -14.00
N ASP A 319 -14.67 -3.85 -14.92
CA ASP A 319 -14.06 -3.83 -16.25
C ASP A 319 -12.53 -3.70 -16.12
N ARG A 320 -12.06 -2.75 -15.29
CA ARG A 320 -10.63 -2.52 -15.07
C ARG A 320 -9.91 -3.72 -14.46
N MET A 321 -10.57 -4.47 -13.57
CA MET A 321 -9.99 -5.69 -12.97
C MET A 321 -9.73 -6.81 -14.00
N THR A 322 -10.45 -6.79 -15.13
CA THR A 322 -10.37 -7.82 -16.18
C THR A 322 -9.58 -7.40 -17.41
N ALA A 323 -8.81 -6.31 -17.31
CA ALA A 323 -8.05 -5.71 -18.41
C ALA A 323 -6.73 -5.10 -17.93
N LEU A 324 -5.71 -5.14 -18.79
CA LEU A 324 -4.48 -4.38 -18.57
C LEU A 324 -4.67 -2.92 -18.98
N GLY A 325 -4.48 -2.02 -18.03
CA GLY A 325 -4.73 -0.60 -18.19
C GLY A 325 -3.73 0.12 -19.12
N PRO A 326 -4.13 1.31 -19.62
CA PRO A 326 -3.39 2.02 -20.66
C PRO A 326 -2.06 2.65 -20.17
N LEU A 327 -1.84 2.80 -18.86
CA LEU A 327 -0.62 3.45 -18.36
C LEU A 327 0.65 2.63 -18.62
N LEU A 328 0.54 1.32 -18.88
CA LEU A 328 1.69 0.53 -19.31
C LEU A 328 2.16 0.91 -20.72
N ASP A 329 1.26 1.38 -21.59
CA ASP A 329 1.56 1.78 -22.96
C ASP A 329 2.25 3.15 -23.01
N THR A 330 1.84 4.06 -22.11
CA THR A 330 2.30 5.46 -22.08
C THR A 330 3.45 5.70 -21.10
N LEU A 331 3.41 5.11 -19.90
CA LEU A 331 4.38 5.34 -18.83
C LEU A 331 5.35 4.18 -18.63
N GLY A 332 5.16 3.05 -19.33
CA GLY A 332 5.96 1.84 -19.15
C GLY A 332 5.80 1.22 -17.76
N ALA A 333 6.75 0.35 -17.40
CA ALA A 333 6.80 -0.29 -16.09
C ALA A 333 8.10 0.05 -15.36
N THR A 334 8.01 0.65 -14.17
CA THR A 334 9.18 1.10 -13.39
C THR A 334 9.48 0.12 -12.25
N THR A 335 10.76 -0.19 -12.05
CA THR A 335 11.23 -0.97 -10.89
C THR A 335 12.68 -0.59 -10.61
N LYS A 336 13.01 -0.34 -9.33
CA LYS A 336 14.39 -0.01 -8.89
C LYS A 336 15.02 1.14 -9.70
N GLY A 337 14.26 2.23 -9.88
CA GLY A 337 14.72 3.44 -10.57
C GLY A 337 14.83 3.32 -12.10
N VAL A 338 14.56 2.16 -12.68
CA VAL A 338 14.60 1.94 -14.13
C VAL A 338 13.19 1.76 -14.69
N THR A 339 12.88 2.49 -15.75
CA THR A 339 11.60 2.38 -16.46
C THR A 339 11.79 1.62 -17.76
N PHE A 340 11.02 0.55 -17.93
CA PHE A 340 11.04 -0.31 -19.10
C PHE A 340 9.88 0.05 -20.03
N ASP A 341 10.16 0.19 -21.33
CA ASP A 341 9.15 0.18 -22.38
C ASP A 341 8.66 -1.26 -22.58
N VAL A 342 7.35 -1.47 -22.43
CA VAL A 342 6.70 -2.79 -22.50
C VAL A 342 5.69 -2.88 -23.64
N ARG A 343 5.72 -1.95 -24.61
CA ARG A 343 4.73 -1.90 -25.69
C ARG A 343 4.74 -3.17 -26.54
N GLN A 344 5.90 -3.78 -26.78
CA GLN A 344 6.01 -5.03 -27.52
C GLN A 344 5.31 -6.18 -26.78
N GLU A 345 5.48 -6.29 -25.47
CA GLU A 345 4.80 -7.27 -24.64
C GLU A 345 3.29 -7.05 -24.64
N LEU A 346 2.84 -5.78 -24.53
CA LEU A 346 1.42 -5.45 -24.59
C LEU A 346 0.81 -5.80 -25.95
N GLU A 347 1.50 -5.51 -27.06
CA GLU A 347 1.06 -5.90 -28.40
C GLU A 347 0.91 -7.41 -28.51
N TYR A 348 1.90 -8.18 -28.03
CA TYR A 348 1.81 -9.63 -27.96
C TYR A 348 0.58 -10.10 -27.16
N LEU A 349 0.29 -9.46 -26.02
CA LEU A 349 -0.87 -9.79 -25.20
C LEU A 349 -2.20 -9.44 -25.89
N ARG A 350 -2.29 -8.30 -26.58
CA ARG A 350 -3.48 -7.94 -27.38
C ARG A 350 -3.79 -9.00 -28.43
N HIS A 351 -2.76 -9.53 -29.11
CA HIS A 351 -2.93 -10.62 -30.08
C HIS A 351 -3.39 -11.94 -29.45
N LYS A 352 -3.09 -12.17 -28.17
CA LYS A 352 -3.48 -13.40 -27.46
C LYS A 352 -4.90 -13.32 -26.90
N SER A 353 -5.26 -12.18 -26.32
CA SER A 353 -6.56 -11.99 -25.68
C SER A 353 -6.88 -10.50 -25.55
N THR A 354 -8.09 -10.13 -25.95
CA THR A 354 -8.58 -8.75 -25.89
C THR A 354 -9.95 -8.74 -25.21
N VAL A 355 -10.18 -7.75 -24.36
CA VAL A 355 -11.51 -7.48 -23.79
C VAL A 355 -12.43 -6.98 -24.90
N ARG A 356 -13.70 -7.41 -24.84
CA ARG A 356 -14.76 -6.99 -25.78
C ARG A 356 -15.91 -6.36 -25.01
N GLY A 357 -16.22 -5.10 -25.32
CA GLY A 357 -17.24 -4.29 -24.67
C GLY A 357 -16.79 -3.67 -23.34
N GLY A 358 -17.65 -2.81 -22.80
CA GLY A 358 -17.39 -2.09 -21.54
C GLY A 358 -16.36 -0.96 -21.70
N THR A 359 -15.93 -0.42 -20.56
CA THR A 359 -14.97 0.70 -20.49
C THR A 359 -13.53 0.29 -20.84
N ALA A 360 -13.25 -1.01 -20.83
CA ALA A 360 -11.94 -1.59 -21.13
C ALA A 360 -11.86 -2.23 -22.53
N ASP A 361 -12.80 -1.93 -23.43
CA ASP A 361 -12.86 -2.50 -24.78
C ASP A 361 -11.54 -2.29 -25.55
N GLY A 362 -11.07 -3.34 -26.23
CA GLY A 362 -9.82 -3.29 -26.99
C GLY A 362 -8.54 -3.43 -26.17
N LEU A 363 -8.61 -3.46 -24.83
CA LEU A 363 -7.45 -3.66 -23.97
C LEU A 363 -7.07 -5.15 -23.83
N PRO A 364 -5.78 -5.48 -23.58
CA PRO A 364 -5.38 -6.86 -23.34
C PRO A 364 -6.09 -7.44 -22.12
N SER A 365 -6.62 -8.66 -22.22
CA SER A 365 -7.26 -9.33 -21.07
C SER A 365 -6.31 -10.32 -20.38
N PRO A 366 -6.09 -10.22 -19.06
CA PRO A 366 -5.37 -11.24 -18.29
C PRO A 366 -6.19 -12.54 -18.11
N ALA A 367 -7.48 -12.56 -18.44
CA ALA A 367 -8.42 -13.62 -18.05
C ALA A 367 -8.34 -14.92 -18.87
N ALA A 368 -7.80 -14.91 -20.10
CA ALA A 368 -7.64 -16.11 -20.90
C ALA A 368 -6.59 -17.03 -20.24
N GLY A 369 -6.94 -18.29 -19.95
CA GLY A 369 -6.26 -19.23 -19.04
C GLY A 369 -4.77 -19.55 -19.29
N THR A 370 -4.10 -18.89 -20.23
CA THR A 370 -2.64 -18.92 -20.42
C THR A 370 -1.94 -17.59 -20.07
N CYS A 371 -2.69 -16.50 -19.91
CA CYS A 371 -2.17 -15.17 -19.60
C CYS A 371 -2.10 -14.90 -18.09
N ARG A 372 -2.84 -15.66 -17.27
CA ARG A 372 -2.80 -15.59 -15.80
C ARG A 372 -1.44 -16.00 -15.21
N THR A 373 -0.65 -16.79 -15.96
CA THR A 373 0.70 -17.26 -15.58
C THR A 373 1.82 -16.51 -16.29
N SER A 374 1.50 -15.54 -17.16
CA SER A 374 2.48 -14.61 -17.67
C SER A 374 2.44 -13.34 -16.83
N ALA A 375 3.27 -13.26 -15.80
CA ALA A 375 3.87 -11.96 -15.55
C ALA A 375 4.43 -11.48 -16.91
N PRO A 376 4.22 -10.21 -17.33
CA PRO A 376 4.77 -9.74 -18.58
C PRO A 376 6.23 -10.18 -18.64
N ARG A 377 6.64 -10.73 -19.79
CA ARG A 377 8.00 -11.23 -20.04
C ARG A 377 9.07 -10.14 -19.93
N SER A 378 8.74 -8.99 -19.36
CA SER A 378 9.54 -7.79 -19.11
C SER A 378 10.67 -7.98 -18.08
N SER A 379 11.03 -9.22 -17.75
CA SER A 379 12.21 -9.53 -16.92
C SER A 379 13.23 -10.28 -17.77
N PRO A 380 14.41 -9.72 -18.06
CA PRO A 380 15.45 -10.46 -18.76
C PRO A 380 16.06 -11.54 -17.84
N PRO A 381 16.43 -12.75 -18.33
CA PRO A 381 16.11 -13.37 -19.61
C PRO A 381 15.61 -14.83 -19.52
N ARG A 382 14.64 -15.18 -20.38
CA ARG A 382 14.55 -16.51 -21.01
C ARG A 382 14.08 -16.38 -22.47
N ARG A 383 15.03 -16.04 -23.34
CA ARG A 383 15.22 -16.62 -24.69
C ARG A 383 16.54 -16.09 -25.26
N GLY A 384 17.35 -17.00 -25.81
CA GLY A 384 18.66 -16.68 -26.40
C GLY A 384 18.52 -15.81 -27.65
N GLN A 385 18.55 -14.51 -27.45
CA GLN A 385 19.08 -13.53 -28.40
C GLN A 385 20.17 -12.76 -27.65
N PRO A 386 21.28 -12.38 -28.29
CA PRO A 386 22.39 -11.74 -27.61
C PRO A 386 21.90 -10.49 -26.88
N THR A 387 22.24 -10.42 -25.59
CA THR A 387 22.01 -9.29 -24.68
C THR A 387 22.68 -8.04 -25.24
N ALA A 388 22.01 -7.33 -26.15
CA ALA A 388 22.55 -6.15 -26.81
C ALA A 388 21.77 -4.86 -26.47
N ARG A 389 20.87 -4.89 -25.47
CA ARG A 389 20.21 -3.68 -24.93
C ARG A 389 20.08 -3.74 -23.41
N GLY A 390 21.23 -3.68 -22.72
CA GLY A 390 21.33 -2.99 -21.43
C GLY A 390 21.47 -1.47 -21.67
N PRO A 391 21.29 -0.61 -20.65
CA PRO A 391 20.92 0.79 -20.87
C PRO A 391 22.04 1.58 -21.54
N SER A 392 21.74 2.13 -22.72
CA SER A 392 22.41 3.31 -23.26
C SER A 392 21.93 4.55 -22.49
N ALA A 393 22.24 4.62 -21.19
CA ALA A 393 22.18 5.86 -20.44
C ALA A 393 23.58 6.48 -20.57
N GLY A 394 23.68 7.61 -21.27
CA GLY A 394 24.94 8.23 -21.67
C GLY A 394 25.88 8.45 -20.50
N ALA A 395 26.98 7.70 -20.47
CA ALA A 395 28.18 8.03 -19.74
C ALA A 395 29.17 8.63 -20.74
N THR A 396 29.25 9.96 -20.78
CA THR A 396 30.39 10.66 -21.38
C THR A 396 31.62 10.37 -20.53
N SER A 397 32.56 9.61 -21.09
CA SER A 397 33.85 9.29 -20.47
C SER A 397 34.77 10.51 -20.46
N SER A 398 35.26 10.87 -19.28
CA SER A 398 36.45 11.72 -19.09
C SER A 398 37.61 10.82 -18.67
N PRO A 399 38.80 10.89 -19.29
CA PRO A 399 39.93 10.05 -18.91
C PRO A 399 40.73 10.72 -17.78
N PHE A 400 41.07 9.97 -16.73
CA PHE A 400 42.17 10.32 -15.83
C PHE A 400 43.35 9.37 -16.08
N PRO A 401 44.60 9.85 -15.88
CA PRO A 401 45.79 9.25 -16.46
C PRO A 401 46.36 8.12 -15.62
N THR A 402 47.06 7.22 -16.29
CA THR A 402 47.88 6.13 -15.75
C THR A 402 49.11 6.68 -15.03
N GLU A 403 49.28 6.34 -13.76
CA GLU A 403 50.57 6.33 -13.08
C GLU A 403 51.26 4.99 -13.34
N GLY A 404 52.51 5.05 -13.80
CA GLY A 404 53.39 3.91 -13.99
C GLY A 404 54.50 3.89 -12.94
N THR A 405 54.85 2.68 -12.51
CA THR A 405 56.08 2.18 -11.87
C THR A 405 55.94 0.65 -11.97
N ASP A 406 56.82 -0.16 -12.53
CA ASP A 406 58.25 -0.09 -12.86
C ASP A 406 58.55 -0.47 -14.31
#